data_AF-A0A9W8MC66-F1
#
_entry.id   AF-A0A9W8MC66-F1
#
_cell.length_a   1.000
_cell.length_b   1.000
_cell.length_c   1.000
_cell.angle_alpha   90.00
_cell.angle_beta   90.00
_cell.angle_gamma   90.00
#
_symmetry.space_group_name_H-M   'P 1'
#
loop_
_entity.id
_entity.type
_entity.pdbx_description
1 polymer ?
#
loop_
_entity_poly.entity_id
_entity_poly.type
_entity_poly.pdbx_seq_one_letter_code
_entity_poly.pdbx_strand_id
1 'polypeptide(L)' 'MSSSSPSFSKLNGSNYATWAGDMEAWLKSQGLWRLVSGTSKPPALEGIEADGKSQDE' A
#
# COMPACT_ATOMS: atom_id res chain seq x y z
N MET A 1 -16.82 -1.54 12.12
CA MET A 1 -16.36 -0.32 11.42
C MET A 1 -17.17 -0.22 10.14
N SER A 2 -18.03 0.77 10.01
CA SER A 2 -18.86 0.95 8.82
C SER A 2 -17.95 1.28 7.63
N SER A 3 -17.85 0.39 6.66
CA SER A 3 -17.15 0.64 5.39
C SER A 3 -17.96 1.64 4.57
N SER A 4 -17.87 2.92 4.93
CA SER A 4 -18.53 3.98 4.17
C SER A 4 -17.82 4.12 2.83
N SER A 5 -18.57 4.13 1.75
CA SER A 5 -18.00 4.38 0.43
C SER A 5 -17.44 5.81 0.37
N PRO A 6 -16.34 6.04 -0.37
CA PRO A 6 -15.85 7.39 -0.60
C PRO A 6 -16.94 8.26 -1.25
N SER A 7 -17.17 9.47 -0.74
CA SER A 7 -18.21 10.37 -1.26
C SER A 7 -17.72 11.35 -2.33
N PHE A 8 -16.46 11.22 -2.78
CA PHE A 8 -15.89 12.06 -3.84
C PHE A 8 -16.16 11.47 -5.24
N SER A 9 -15.93 12.30 -6.26
CA SER A 9 -16.17 11.93 -7.66
C SER A 9 -15.31 10.74 -8.09
N LYS A 10 -15.89 9.79 -8.84
CA LYS A 10 -15.12 8.67 -9.42
C LYS A 10 -14.04 9.19 -10.35
N LEU A 11 -12.94 8.44 -10.42
CA LEU A 11 -11.85 8.71 -11.35
C LEU A 11 -12.35 8.72 -12.80
N ASN A 12 -11.93 9.73 -13.56
CA ASN A 12 -12.19 9.93 -14.96
C ASN A 12 -10.92 10.45 -15.67
N GLY A 13 -11.01 10.68 -16.98
CA GLY A 13 -9.85 11.07 -17.80
C GLY A 13 -9.27 12.45 -17.53
N SER A 14 -9.92 13.30 -16.71
CA SER A 14 -9.50 14.69 -16.47
C SER A 14 -9.38 15.07 -15.00
N ASN A 15 -9.81 14.22 -14.06
CA ASN A 15 -9.88 14.57 -12.63
C ASN A 15 -8.82 13.86 -11.76
N TYR A 16 -7.82 13.22 -12.36
CA TYR A 16 -6.81 12.44 -11.62
C TYR A 16 -6.17 13.22 -10.47
N ALA A 17 -5.77 14.48 -10.69
CA ALA A 17 -5.09 15.29 -9.68
C ALA A 17 -5.94 15.50 -8.41
N THR A 18 -7.23 15.78 -8.57
CA THR A 18 -8.17 15.95 -7.45
C THR A 18 -8.51 14.61 -6.82
N TRP A 19 -8.83 13.61 -7.66
CA TRP A 19 -9.20 12.27 -7.20
C TRP A 19 -8.09 11.62 -6.37
N ALA A 20 -6.83 11.77 -6.76
CA ALA A 20 -5.69 11.20 -6.05
C ALA A 20 -5.58 11.77 -4.63
N GLY A 21 -5.73 13.10 -4.46
CA GLY A 21 -5.70 13.74 -3.15
C GLY A 21 -6.87 13.31 -2.26
N ASP A 22 -8.09 13.26 -2.82
CA ASP A 22 -9.29 12.84 -2.09
C ASP A 22 -9.22 11.37 -1.66
N MET A 23 -8.75 10.50 -2.56
CA MET A 23 -8.58 9.07 -2.29
C MET A 23 -7.49 8.83 -1.23
N GLU A 24 -6.37 9.57 -1.29
CA GLU A 24 -5.32 9.52 -0.29
C GLU A 24 -5.85 9.95 1.09
N ALA A 25 -6.56 11.09 1.16
CA ALA A 25 -7.16 11.58 2.40
C ALA A 25 -8.16 10.58 2.98
N TRP A 26 -9.01 9.99 2.14
CA TRP A 26 -9.96 8.96 2.57
C TRP A 26 -9.25 7.71 3.10
N LEU A 27 -8.29 7.15 2.37
CA LEU A 27 -7.54 5.98 2.82
C LEU A 27 -6.76 6.24 4.12
N LYS A 28 -6.21 7.45 4.31
CA LYS A 28 -5.61 7.87 5.58
C LYS A 28 -6.64 7.95 6.71
N SER A 29 -7.82 8.52 6.46
CA SER A 29 -8.92 8.61 7.44
C SER A 29 -9.43 7.24 7.89
N GLN A 30 -9.39 6.25 6.99
CA GLN A 30 -9.78 4.87 7.30
C GLN A 30 -8.65 4.07 7.97
N GLY A 31 -7.45 4.66 8.13
CA GLY A 31 -6.26 3.96 8.64
C GLY A 31 -5.70 2.89 7.69
N LEU A 32 -6.19 2.84 6.45
CA LEU A 32 -5.78 1.89 5.42
C LEU A 32 -4.44 2.28 4.79
N TRP A 33 -4.19 3.58 4.68
CA TRP A 33 -2.91 4.12 4.24
C TRP A 33 -2.08 4.55 5.43
N ARG A 34 -1.37 3.59 6.04
CA ARG A 34 -0.31 3.93 7.00
C ARG A 34 0.88 4.46 6.23
N LEU A 35 1.44 5.57 6.69
CA LEU A 35 2.75 6.03 6.24
C LEU A 35 3.74 4.94 6.66
N VAL A 36 4.13 4.06 5.73
CA VAL A 36 5.17 3.08 5.98
C VAL A 36 6.47 3.88 6.03
N SER A 37 6.87 4.28 7.23
CA SER A 37 8.27 4.66 7.43
C SER A 37 9.10 3.47 6.97
N GLY A 38 10.03 3.69 6.04
CA GLY A 38 10.84 2.62 5.40
C GLY A 38 11.63 1.73 6.36
N THR A 39 11.48 1.94 7.67
CA THR A 39 11.87 1.07 8.78
C THR A 39 10.98 -0.17 8.96
N SER A 40 9.78 -0.22 8.38
CA SER A 40 8.98 -1.46 8.41
C SER A 40 9.62 -2.50 7.50
N LYS A 41 10.08 -3.60 8.10
CA LYS A 41 10.62 -4.75 7.37
C LYS A 41 9.57 -5.17 6.33
N PRO A 42 9.94 -5.27 5.04
CA PRO A 42 9.03 -5.83 4.05
C PRO A 42 8.63 -7.23 4.53
N PRO A 43 7.40 -7.69 4.21
CA PRO A 43 7.04 -9.07 4.48
C PRO A 43 8.11 -9.96 3.85
N ALA A 44 8.68 -10.85 4.66
CA ALA A 44 9.60 -11.85 4.14
C ALA A 44 8.87 -12.59 3.02
N LEU A 45 9.52 -12.72 1.87
CA LEU A 45 9.08 -13.62 0.82
C LEU A 45 9.20 -15.05 1.37
N GLU A 46 8.22 -15.50 2.16
CA GLU A 46 8.09 -16.90 2.54
C GLU A 46 7.75 -17.68 1.26
N GLY A 47 8.77 -18.28 0.62
CA GLY A 47 8.54 -19.22 -0.47
C GLY A 47 9.56 -19.31 -1.60
N ILE A 48 10.73 -18.67 -1.51
CA ILE A 48 11.87 -19.05 -2.36
C ILE A 48 13.02 -19.49 -1.47
N GLU A 49 13.01 -20.79 -1.17
CA GLU A 49 14.11 -21.56 -0.62
C GLU A 49 15.31 -21.42 -1.55
N ALA A 50 16.14 -20.41 -1.31
CA ALA A 50 17.51 -20.40 -1.81
C ALA A 50 18.34 -21.29 -0.89
N ASP A 51 18.24 -22.60 -1.10
CA ASP A 51 19.27 -23.55 -0.69
C ASP A 51 20.56 -23.18 -1.44
N GLY A 52 21.42 -22.46 -0.74
CA GLY A 52 22.72 -22.01 -1.23
C GLY A 52 23.79 -22.33 -0.19
N LYS A 53 23.91 -23.62 0.16
CA LYS A 53 25.08 -24.11 0.90
C LYS A 53 26.25 -24.20 -0.08
N SER A 54 27.04 -23.13 -0.14
CA SER A 54 28.41 -23.22 -0.67
C SER A 54 29.36 -23.33 0.51
N GLN A 55 29.80 -24.56 0.76
CA GLN A 55 30.92 -24.90 1.63
C GLN A 55 32.23 -24.28 1.11
N ASP A 56 33.06 -23.86 2.05
CA ASP A 56 34.50 -23.67 1.89
C ASP A 56 35.17 -24.89 1.22
N GLU A 57 36.05 -24.61 0.25
CA GLU A 57 37.26 -25.39 -0.05
C GLU A 57 38.43 -24.43 -0.29
#